data_AF-A0A1B6Q7I0-F1
#
_entry.id   AF-A0A1B6Q7I0-F1
#
_cell.length_a   1.000
_cell.length_b   1.000
_cell.length_c   1.000
_cell.angle_alpha   90.00
_cell.angle_beta   90.00
_cell.angle_gamma   90.00
#
_symmetry.space_group_name_H-M   'P 1'
#
loop_
_entity.id
_entity.type
_entity.pdbx_description
1 polymer ?
#
loop_
_entity_poly.entity_id
_entity_poly.type
_entity_poly.pdbx_seq_one_letter_code
_entity_poly.pdbx_strand_id
1 'polypeptide(L)'
;MGHGHGGNVPGPAGRLRSLTTCGNGGGGLFSGAHRADAPHRREGEGRSVLGWKPAGLPLSERFRLRISQLDRISSDFYNWNKVFVRYCDGASFSGDAEGEAQDGTKLFFRGSRIWDAVVDELMGKGMDTAKQALLAGCSAGGLATLVHCDNFRARFPQEVPVKCLPDGGFFLDIKDLSGERHMRSMFSGVVQLQNVSKVLPKDCLAKKDPTECFFPAELVKSISTPTFIVNSEYDSWQIANVVAPDGSYPGDTWSNCRANIQNCSSKQIDVLHGFRREFIRDLKVAEGERGWGLFIDSCFTHCQTQSSDRWHSPTSPRLGNQTVAEAVGDWYFGRRRVVKQIDCKYPCNPTCSSQ
;
A
#
# COMPACT_ATOMS: atom_id res chain seq x y z
N MET A 1 -54.07 -33.95 -1.55
CA MET A 1 -53.49 -33.28 -2.74
C MET A 1 -53.82 -31.80 -2.64
N GLY A 2 -52.94 -30.81 -2.58
CA GLY A 2 -51.48 -30.73 -2.42
C GLY A 2 -51.17 -29.36 -1.79
N HIS A 3 -50.01 -29.26 -1.14
CA HIS A 3 -49.48 -28.04 -0.52
C HIS A 3 -48.93 -27.07 -1.59
N GLY A 4 -49.21 -25.77 -1.44
CA GLY A 4 -48.59 -24.69 -2.22
C GLY A 4 -47.43 -24.07 -1.46
N HIS A 5 -46.20 -24.25 -1.97
CA HIS A 5 -45.01 -23.51 -1.57
C HIS A 5 -44.87 -22.24 -2.45
N GLY A 6 -44.92 -21.06 -1.83
CA GLY A 6 -44.48 -19.81 -2.45
C GLY A 6 -42.96 -19.66 -2.28
N GLY A 7 -42.22 -19.71 -3.39
CA GLY A 7 -40.77 -19.55 -3.42
C GLY A 7 -40.34 -18.08 -3.35
N ASN A 8 -39.38 -17.81 -2.47
CA ASN A 8 -38.61 -16.57 -2.39
C ASN A 8 -37.82 -16.34 -3.68
N VAL A 9 -37.92 -15.13 -4.24
CA VAL A 9 -37.06 -14.61 -5.31
C VAL A 9 -35.94 -13.79 -4.66
N PRO A 10 -34.65 -14.13 -4.83
CA PRO A 10 -33.54 -13.26 -4.43
C PRO A 10 -33.39 -12.11 -5.43
N GLY A 11 -33.24 -10.89 -4.89
CA GLY A 11 -33.01 -9.66 -5.66
C GLY A 11 -31.66 -9.63 -6.40
N PRO A 12 -31.49 -8.71 -7.36
CA PRO A 12 -30.36 -8.73 -8.29
C PRO A 12 -29.05 -8.34 -7.60
N ALA A 13 -28.09 -9.25 -7.63
CA ALA A 13 -26.69 -9.01 -7.30
C ALA A 13 -26.11 -7.89 -8.17
N GLY A 14 -25.36 -6.99 -7.54
CA GLY A 14 -24.75 -5.82 -8.16
C GLY A 14 -23.86 -6.16 -9.37
N ARG A 15 -24.03 -5.38 -10.43
CA ARG A 15 -23.24 -5.46 -11.67
C ARG A 15 -21.78 -5.10 -11.40
N LEU A 16 -20.87 -6.07 -11.46
CA LEU A 16 -19.45 -5.80 -11.72
C LEU A 16 -19.29 -5.40 -13.19
N ARG A 17 -19.04 -4.11 -13.47
CA ARG A 17 -18.57 -3.67 -14.80
C ARG A 17 -17.05 -3.79 -14.82
N SER A 18 -16.54 -4.70 -15.65
CA SER A 18 -15.10 -4.91 -15.88
C SER A 18 -14.51 -3.78 -16.73
N LEU A 19 -13.58 -3.05 -16.14
CA LEU A 19 -12.65 -2.14 -16.80
C LEU A 19 -11.37 -2.21 -15.96
N THR A 20 -10.32 -2.89 -16.44
CA THR A 20 -9.01 -2.88 -15.78
C THR A 20 -8.44 -1.47 -15.86
N THR A 21 -8.79 -0.64 -14.89
CA THR A 21 -8.30 0.72 -14.72
C THR A 21 -7.00 0.68 -13.94
N CYS A 22 -5.95 1.30 -14.46
CA CYS A 22 -4.71 1.50 -13.70
C CYS A 22 -4.97 2.55 -12.61
N GLY A 23 -4.92 2.14 -11.34
CA GLY A 23 -5.15 3.01 -10.18
C GLY A 23 -3.88 3.63 -9.62
N ASN A 24 -4.04 4.59 -8.69
CA ASN A 24 -2.95 5.28 -7.99
C ASN A 24 -2.27 4.45 -6.88
N GLY A 25 -2.63 3.18 -6.69
CA GLY A 25 -1.99 2.27 -5.72
C GLY A 25 -0.56 1.83 -6.09
N GLY A 26 0.12 2.57 -6.97
CA GLY A 26 1.46 2.21 -7.48
C GLY A 26 2.56 2.36 -6.43
N GLY A 27 3.41 1.34 -6.34
CA GLY A 27 4.67 1.40 -5.59
C GLY A 27 5.74 2.21 -6.33
N GLY A 28 6.65 2.81 -5.56
CA GLY A 28 7.82 3.53 -6.06
C GLY A 28 9.09 2.84 -5.61
N LEU A 29 9.95 2.46 -6.55
CA LEU A 29 11.31 2.01 -6.32
C LEU A 29 12.24 3.24 -6.21
N PHE A 30 13.13 3.24 -5.23
CA PHE A 30 14.16 4.27 -5.06
C PHE A 30 15.53 3.57 -5.04
N SER A 31 16.45 3.94 -5.93
CA SER A 31 17.82 3.39 -5.97
C SER A 31 18.88 4.50 -5.94
N GLY A 32 19.85 4.39 -5.04
CA GLY A 32 20.92 5.38 -4.88
C GLY A 32 22.09 5.09 -5.82
N ALA A 33 22.34 5.98 -6.77
CA ALA A 33 23.66 6.16 -7.39
C ALA A 33 23.96 7.67 -7.44
N HIS A 34 25.16 8.09 -7.00
CA HIS A 34 25.61 9.46 -7.23
C HIS A 34 25.60 9.75 -8.73
N ARG A 35 25.14 10.95 -9.12
CA ARG A 35 25.35 11.48 -10.49
C ARG A 35 26.85 11.49 -10.79
N ALA A 36 27.34 10.44 -11.42
CA ALA A 36 28.58 10.44 -12.17
C ALA A 36 28.18 10.35 -13.65
N ASP A 37 28.46 11.43 -14.38
CA ASP A 37 28.49 11.58 -15.85
C ASP A 37 27.64 10.59 -16.67
N ALA A 38 26.33 10.88 -16.75
CA ALA A 38 25.49 10.39 -17.82
C ALA A 38 25.23 11.53 -18.82
N PRO A 39 25.48 11.36 -20.13
CA PRO A 39 25.42 12.45 -21.09
C PRO A 39 24.01 13.05 -21.19
N HIS A 40 23.96 14.39 -21.14
CA HIS A 40 22.75 15.18 -21.23
C HIS A 40 21.95 14.88 -22.51
N ARG A 41 20.72 14.37 -22.36
CA ARG A 41 19.62 14.68 -23.30
C ARG A 41 18.56 15.50 -22.58
N ARG A 42 18.43 16.75 -23.01
CA ARG A 42 17.29 17.62 -22.70
C ARG A 42 16.12 17.20 -23.58
N GLU A 43 14.92 17.15 -23.02
CA GLU A 43 13.69 17.53 -23.71
C GLU A 43 12.60 17.83 -22.66
N GLY A 44 11.87 18.92 -22.89
CA GLY A 44 11.05 19.61 -21.89
C GLY A 44 9.52 19.47 -22.06
N GLU A 45 8.85 20.09 -21.09
CA GLU A 45 7.48 20.65 -21.02
C GLU A 45 6.23 19.80 -21.34
N GLY A 46 5.19 19.96 -20.51
CA GLY A 46 3.80 19.66 -20.87
C GLY A 46 2.89 19.23 -19.70
N ARG A 47 1.80 19.98 -19.49
CA ARG A 47 0.84 19.91 -18.38
C ARG A 47 -0.14 18.72 -18.40
N SER A 48 -0.93 18.65 -17.33
CA SER A 48 -1.79 17.59 -16.81
C SER A 48 -3.18 17.40 -17.46
N VAL A 49 -3.85 16.30 -17.03
CA VAL A 49 -5.31 16.05 -16.88
C VAL A 49 -6.05 15.26 -18.00
N LEU A 50 -6.46 14.04 -17.58
CA LEU A 50 -7.63 13.20 -17.91
C LEU A 50 -7.93 12.78 -19.36
N GLY A 51 -8.04 11.45 -19.54
CA GLY A 51 -8.77 10.82 -20.65
C GLY A 51 -7.98 9.71 -21.37
N TRP A 52 -8.12 8.45 -20.95
CA TRP A 52 -7.52 7.30 -21.66
C TRP A 52 -8.47 6.76 -22.75
N LYS A 53 -7.93 6.50 -23.95
CA LYS A 53 -8.39 5.46 -24.88
C LYS A 53 -7.18 4.61 -25.30
N PRO A 54 -7.22 3.27 -25.22
CA PRO A 54 -6.10 2.40 -25.52
C PRO A 54 -6.09 2.02 -27.01
N ALA A 55 -5.75 2.96 -27.89
CA ALA A 55 -5.32 2.68 -29.26
C ALA A 55 -4.66 3.96 -29.82
N GLY A 56 -3.33 3.96 -29.98
CA GLY A 56 -2.63 5.05 -30.68
C GLY A 56 -1.48 5.74 -29.95
N LEU A 57 -1.06 5.30 -28.76
CA LEU A 57 0.17 5.85 -28.16
C LEU A 57 1.42 5.30 -28.89
N PRO A 58 2.38 6.17 -29.29
CA PRO A 58 3.68 5.74 -29.77
C PRO A 58 4.35 4.83 -28.73
N LEU A 59 5.18 3.88 -29.19
CA LEU A 59 5.92 2.94 -28.34
C LEU A 59 6.71 3.60 -27.20
N SER A 60 7.05 4.89 -27.33
CA SER A 60 7.75 5.72 -26.32
C SER A 60 6.93 6.04 -25.06
N GLU A 61 5.64 5.68 -24.98
CA GLU A 61 4.79 5.98 -23.82
C GLU A 61 4.27 4.76 -23.04
N ARG A 62 4.55 3.54 -23.50
CA ARG A 62 3.97 2.32 -22.87
C ARG A 62 4.65 1.87 -21.57
N PHE A 63 5.84 2.41 -21.25
CA PHE A 63 6.52 2.26 -19.97
C PHE A 63 7.32 3.54 -19.69
N ARG A 64 6.65 4.59 -19.20
CA ARG A 64 7.37 5.75 -18.66
C ARG A 64 7.66 5.52 -17.18
N LEU A 65 8.88 5.04 -16.93
CA LEU A 65 9.60 5.24 -15.67
C LEU A 65 9.60 6.74 -15.35
N ARG A 66 8.67 7.19 -14.50
CA ARG A 66 8.74 8.55 -13.96
C ARG A 66 9.75 8.54 -12.82
N ILE A 67 10.90 9.14 -13.07
CA ILE A 67 11.74 9.67 -12.00
C ILE A 67 10.95 10.84 -11.42
N SER A 68 10.23 10.60 -10.32
CA SER A 68 9.52 11.69 -9.64
C SER A 68 10.58 12.68 -9.14
N GLN A 69 10.52 13.93 -9.61
CA GLN A 69 11.22 15.02 -8.96
C GLN A 69 10.47 15.35 -7.66
N LEU A 70 10.44 14.40 -6.71
CA LEU A 70 10.09 14.72 -5.33
C LEU A 70 11.19 15.64 -4.80
N ASP A 71 10.76 16.87 -4.58
CA ASP A 71 11.41 18.16 -4.34
C ASP A 71 12.83 18.20 -3.79
N ARG A 72 13.54 19.25 -4.21
CA ARG A 72 14.81 19.77 -3.67
C ARG A 72 14.74 20.19 -2.19
N ILE A 73 13.57 20.07 -1.56
CA ILE A 73 13.33 20.44 -0.17
C ILE A 73 13.64 19.21 0.69
N SER A 74 14.89 19.14 1.14
CA SER A 74 15.37 18.36 2.30
C SER A 74 14.81 16.94 2.50
N SER A 75 14.83 16.11 1.47
CA SER A 75 14.74 14.65 1.70
C SER A 75 16.11 14.02 1.45
N ASP A 76 16.54 13.12 2.33
CA ASP A 76 17.82 12.39 2.17
C ASP A 76 17.93 11.58 0.87
N PHE A 77 16.80 11.40 0.18
CA PHE A 77 16.65 10.67 -1.07
C PHE A 77 16.51 11.60 -2.30
N TYR A 78 16.73 12.92 -2.16
CA TYR A 78 16.49 13.90 -3.23
C TYR A 78 17.27 13.59 -4.52
N ASN A 79 18.52 13.11 -4.38
CA ASN A 79 19.44 12.84 -5.48
C ASN A 79 19.50 11.36 -5.89
N TRP A 80 18.57 10.53 -5.42
CA TRP A 80 18.49 9.12 -5.82
C TRP A 80 17.84 8.99 -7.19
N ASN A 81 18.10 7.87 -7.87
CA ASN A 81 17.26 7.42 -8.97
C ASN A 81 15.91 6.99 -8.39
N LYS A 82 14.83 7.45 -9.02
CA LYS A 82 13.47 7.21 -8.55
C LYS A 82 12.71 6.55 -9.68
N VAL A 83 11.91 5.55 -9.38
CA VAL A 83 11.21 4.72 -10.34
C VAL A 83 9.80 4.54 -9.86
N PHE A 84 8.83 5.06 -10.58
CA PHE A 84 7.43 4.78 -10.29
C PHE A 84 6.93 3.60 -11.11
N VAL A 85 6.42 2.55 -10.44
CA VAL A 85 5.80 1.39 -11.09
C VAL A 85 4.29 1.52 -10.99
N ARG A 86 3.64 1.69 -12.13
CA ARG A 86 2.19 1.87 -12.19
C ARG A 86 1.47 0.57 -11.85
N TYR A 87 0.52 0.65 -10.92
CA TYR A 87 -0.33 -0.47 -10.51
C TYR A 87 -1.40 -0.78 -11.56
N CYS A 88 -1.41 -2.02 -12.07
CA CYS A 88 -2.33 -2.44 -13.13
C CYS A 88 -2.78 -3.91 -13.05
N ASP A 89 -2.46 -4.64 -11.97
CA ASP A 89 -2.77 -6.07 -11.85
C ASP A 89 -3.93 -6.40 -10.91
N GLY A 90 -4.24 -5.53 -9.95
CA GLY A 90 -5.37 -5.73 -9.03
C GLY A 90 -5.10 -6.68 -7.86
N ALA A 91 -3.87 -7.17 -7.67
CA ALA A 91 -3.47 -8.02 -6.55
C ALA A 91 -2.12 -7.61 -5.95
N SER A 92 -1.84 -6.30 -5.84
CA SER A 92 -0.57 -5.81 -5.27
C SER A 92 0.67 -6.49 -5.88
N PHE A 93 0.68 -6.64 -7.21
CA PHE A 93 1.71 -7.37 -7.97
C PHE A 93 1.91 -8.85 -7.57
N SER A 94 0.87 -9.52 -7.12
CA SER A 94 0.99 -10.87 -6.54
C SER A 94 0.35 -11.97 -7.40
N GLY A 95 -0.55 -11.59 -8.32
CA GLY A 95 -1.33 -12.53 -9.12
C GLY A 95 -0.61 -13.13 -10.33
N ASP A 96 -0.88 -14.40 -10.62
CA ASP A 96 -0.52 -15.09 -11.87
C ASP A 96 -1.58 -16.15 -12.22
N ALA A 97 -2.62 -15.69 -12.91
CA ALA A 97 -3.75 -16.52 -13.32
C ALA A 97 -4.37 -16.02 -14.62
N GLU A 98 -5.16 -16.87 -15.25
CA GLU A 98 -6.08 -16.49 -16.31
C GLU A 98 -7.50 -16.72 -15.80
N GLY A 99 -8.41 -15.85 -16.21
CA GLY A 99 -9.82 -15.97 -15.93
C GLY A 99 -10.67 -15.58 -17.13
N GLU A 100 -11.97 -15.58 -16.93
CA GLU A 100 -12.93 -15.18 -17.96
C GLU A 100 -14.01 -14.31 -17.30
N ALA A 101 -14.36 -13.20 -17.96
CA ALA A 101 -15.47 -12.37 -17.56
C ALA A 101 -16.80 -13.00 -17.98
N GLN A 102 -17.92 -12.50 -17.45
CA GLN A 102 -19.26 -13.04 -17.75
C GLN A 102 -19.64 -12.97 -19.24
N ASP A 103 -19.04 -12.06 -19.99
CA ASP A 103 -19.24 -11.90 -21.43
C ASP A 103 -18.28 -12.75 -22.29
N GLY A 104 -17.51 -13.65 -21.67
CA GLY A 104 -16.51 -14.49 -22.33
C GLY A 104 -15.16 -13.80 -22.54
N THR A 105 -14.99 -12.55 -22.10
CA THR A 105 -13.71 -11.85 -22.26
C THR A 105 -12.64 -12.50 -21.38
N LYS A 106 -11.55 -12.95 -22.00
CA LYS A 106 -10.40 -13.50 -21.28
C LYS A 106 -9.71 -12.42 -20.43
N LEU A 107 -9.52 -12.72 -19.16
CA LEU A 107 -8.85 -11.87 -18.18
C LEU A 107 -7.45 -12.41 -17.89
N PHE A 108 -6.49 -11.50 -17.79
CA PHE A 108 -5.09 -11.83 -17.52
C PHE A 108 -4.64 -11.16 -16.23
N PHE A 109 -4.43 -11.96 -15.19
CA PHE A 109 -3.84 -11.53 -13.94
C PHE A 109 -2.35 -11.84 -14.00
N ARG A 110 -1.53 -10.79 -14.02
CA ARG A 110 -0.08 -10.87 -14.32
C ARG A 110 0.77 -10.10 -13.34
N GLY A 111 0.25 -9.80 -12.14
CA GLY A 111 0.93 -9.01 -11.13
C GLY A 111 2.36 -9.47 -10.85
N SER A 112 2.55 -10.75 -10.52
CA SER A 112 3.89 -11.27 -10.19
C SER A 112 4.83 -11.29 -11.40
N ARG A 113 4.32 -11.59 -12.60
CA ARG A 113 5.13 -11.53 -13.83
C ARG A 113 5.54 -10.10 -14.20
N ILE A 114 4.64 -9.15 -14.02
CA ILE A 114 4.93 -7.73 -14.23
C ILE A 114 6.00 -7.27 -13.25
N TRP A 115 5.88 -7.67 -11.98
CA TRP A 115 6.89 -7.40 -10.96
C TRP A 115 8.28 -7.91 -11.38
N ASP A 116 8.39 -9.20 -11.69
CA ASP A 116 9.66 -9.81 -12.08
C ASP A 116 10.26 -9.12 -13.31
N ALA A 117 9.46 -8.91 -14.35
CA ALA A 117 9.91 -8.27 -15.59
C ALA A 117 10.39 -6.83 -15.37
N VAL A 118 9.67 -6.05 -14.54
CA VAL A 118 10.06 -4.67 -14.22
C VAL A 118 11.35 -4.65 -13.42
N VAL A 119 11.49 -5.50 -12.40
CA VAL A 119 12.70 -5.56 -11.58
C VAL A 119 13.89 -6.01 -12.43
N ASP A 120 13.74 -7.04 -13.26
CA ASP A 120 14.78 -7.51 -14.19
C ASP A 120 15.24 -6.41 -15.14
N GLU A 121 14.29 -5.68 -15.75
CA GLU A 121 14.61 -4.58 -16.65
C GLU A 121 15.38 -3.46 -15.92
N LEU A 122 15.01 -3.13 -14.69
CA LEU A 122 15.70 -2.12 -13.89
C LEU A 122 17.11 -2.55 -13.49
N MET A 123 17.29 -3.83 -13.14
CA MET A 123 18.62 -4.40 -12.89
C MET A 123 19.50 -4.22 -14.14
N GLY A 124 18.99 -4.54 -15.33
CA GLY A 124 19.71 -4.32 -16.59
C GLY A 124 19.94 -2.86 -16.98
N LYS A 125 19.24 -1.90 -16.34
CA LYS A 125 19.42 -0.44 -16.53
C LYS A 125 20.30 0.20 -15.46
N GLY A 126 21.07 -0.59 -14.71
CA GLY A 126 22.06 -0.10 -13.76
C GLY A 126 21.64 -0.17 -12.29
N MET A 127 20.43 -0.66 -11.98
CA MET A 127 20.03 -0.89 -10.58
C MET A 127 20.89 -1.98 -9.92
N ASP A 128 21.42 -2.93 -10.70
CA ASP A 128 22.37 -3.96 -10.25
C ASP A 128 23.66 -3.40 -9.63
N THR A 129 24.08 -2.21 -10.07
CA THR A 129 25.26 -1.51 -9.54
C THR A 129 24.97 -0.56 -8.37
N ALA A 130 23.69 -0.45 -7.96
CA ALA A 130 23.27 0.47 -6.92
C ALA A 130 24.01 0.18 -5.60
N LYS A 131 24.41 1.25 -4.90
CA LYS A 131 25.09 1.13 -3.60
C LYS A 131 24.12 1.02 -2.44
N GLN A 132 22.87 1.43 -2.66
CA GLN A 132 21.78 1.42 -1.70
C GLN A 132 20.46 1.33 -2.47
N ALA A 133 19.48 0.61 -1.93
CA ALA A 133 18.14 0.52 -2.51
C ALA A 133 17.05 0.59 -1.44
N LEU A 134 15.89 1.12 -1.84
CA LEU A 134 14.70 1.22 -1.02
C LEU A 134 13.48 0.86 -1.88
N LEU A 135 12.78 -0.20 -1.49
CA LEU A 135 11.47 -0.51 -2.06
C LEU A 135 10.40 0.21 -1.23
N ALA A 136 9.60 1.06 -1.87
CA ALA A 136 8.52 1.75 -1.20
C ALA A 136 7.21 1.64 -1.98
N GLY A 137 6.10 1.86 -1.29
CA GLY A 137 4.82 1.94 -1.97
C GLY A 137 3.71 2.32 -1.03
N CYS A 138 2.63 2.85 -1.62
CA CYS A 138 1.46 3.20 -0.85
C CYS A 138 0.26 2.27 -1.14
N SER A 139 -0.55 1.98 -0.11
CA SER A 139 -1.85 1.32 -0.25
C SER A 139 -1.64 -0.11 -0.76
N ALA A 140 -2.25 -0.48 -1.89
CA ALA A 140 -1.93 -1.72 -2.61
C ALA A 140 -0.42 -1.86 -2.90
N GLY A 141 0.29 -0.76 -3.20
CA GLY A 141 1.74 -0.74 -3.36
C GLY A 141 2.52 -0.89 -2.05
N GLY A 142 1.93 -0.48 -0.92
CA GLY A 142 2.47 -0.74 0.41
C GLY A 142 2.33 -2.21 0.79
N LEU A 143 1.19 -2.83 0.48
CA LEU A 143 1.01 -4.27 0.58
C LEU A 143 1.98 -5.02 -0.36
N ALA A 144 2.14 -4.57 -1.60
CA ALA A 144 3.11 -5.13 -2.55
C ALA A 144 4.55 -5.02 -2.00
N THR A 145 4.88 -3.91 -1.33
CA THR A 145 6.17 -3.73 -0.67
C THR A 145 6.41 -4.80 0.39
N LEU A 146 5.40 -5.15 1.20
CA LEU A 146 5.50 -6.22 2.18
C LEU A 146 5.67 -7.59 1.50
N VAL A 147 4.84 -7.91 0.51
CA VAL A 147 4.86 -9.20 -0.20
C VAL A 147 6.21 -9.45 -0.88
N HIS A 148 6.78 -8.41 -1.52
CA HIS A 148 7.98 -8.55 -2.36
C HIS A 148 9.28 -8.11 -1.70
N CYS A 149 9.27 -7.69 -0.44
CA CYS A 149 10.42 -7.08 0.23
C CYS A 149 11.69 -7.96 0.15
N ASP A 150 11.59 -9.22 0.57
CA ASP A 150 12.72 -10.13 0.61
C ASP A 150 13.15 -10.58 -0.79
N ASN A 151 12.21 -10.77 -1.71
CA ASN A 151 12.51 -11.08 -3.11
C ASN A 151 13.24 -9.93 -3.80
N PHE A 152 12.87 -8.68 -3.50
CA PHE A 152 13.57 -7.49 -3.99
C PHE A 152 14.99 -7.42 -3.43
N ARG A 153 15.14 -7.59 -2.11
CA ARG A 153 16.45 -7.62 -1.45
C ARG A 153 17.37 -8.68 -2.03
N ALA A 154 16.83 -9.85 -2.36
CA ALA A 154 17.59 -10.97 -2.93
C ALA A 154 18.17 -10.68 -4.31
N ARG A 155 17.75 -9.59 -4.99
CA ARG A 155 18.32 -9.18 -6.28
C ARG A 155 19.69 -8.53 -6.14
N PHE A 156 20.09 -8.10 -4.95
CA PHE A 156 21.33 -7.36 -4.72
C PHE A 156 22.36 -8.21 -3.96
N PRO A 157 23.67 -7.91 -4.09
CA PRO A 157 24.70 -8.47 -3.20
C PRO A 157 24.40 -8.19 -1.72
N GLN A 158 24.87 -9.06 -0.83
CA GLN A 158 24.56 -8.99 0.61
C GLN A 158 25.03 -7.69 1.27
N GLU A 159 26.08 -7.07 0.73
CA GLU A 159 26.70 -5.84 1.24
C GLU A 159 25.91 -4.58 0.87
N VAL A 160 25.05 -4.65 -0.16
CA VAL A 160 24.21 -3.53 -0.58
C VAL A 160 23.07 -3.36 0.43
N PRO A 161 22.95 -2.20 1.10
CA PRO A 161 21.83 -1.95 2.00
C PRO A 161 20.54 -1.85 1.19
N VAL A 162 19.67 -2.84 1.33
CA VAL A 162 18.31 -2.85 0.79
C VAL A 162 17.32 -2.84 1.96
N LYS A 163 16.34 -1.95 1.89
CA LYS A 163 15.29 -1.82 2.90
C LYS A 163 13.93 -1.61 2.26
N CYS A 164 12.85 -1.74 3.04
CA CYS A 164 11.47 -1.59 2.56
C CYS A 164 10.68 -0.54 3.36
N LEU A 165 9.80 0.20 2.68
CA LEU A 165 8.98 1.29 3.23
C LEU A 165 7.52 1.15 2.75
N PRO A 166 6.74 0.23 3.35
CA PRO A 166 5.30 0.18 3.13
C PRO A 166 4.61 1.38 3.80
N ASP A 167 3.80 2.10 3.04
CA ASP A 167 2.97 3.22 3.48
C ASP A 167 1.49 2.91 3.31
N GLY A 168 0.66 3.02 4.35
CA GLY A 168 -0.78 2.78 4.22
C GLY A 168 -1.14 1.38 3.74
N GLY A 169 -0.20 0.43 3.82
CA GLY A 169 -0.32 -0.92 3.28
C GLY A 169 -0.65 -1.98 4.34
N PHE A 170 -0.66 -1.61 5.62
CA PHE A 170 -0.96 -2.50 6.73
C PHE A 170 -2.49 -2.63 6.95
N PHE A 171 -3.16 -3.33 6.04
CA PHE A 171 -4.59 -3.63 6.13
C PHE A 171 -4.92 -4.61 7.25
N LEU A 172 -5.99 -4.35 8.00
CA LEU A 172 -6.45 -5.23 9.07
C LEU A 172 -7.49 -6.24 8.61
N ASP A 173 -7.42 -7.41 9.23
CA ASP A 173 -8.43 -8.43 9.15
C ASP A 173 -9.31 -8.37 10.40
N ILE A 174 -10.34 -7.53 10.35
CA ILE A 174 -11.30 -7.33 11.44
C ILE A 174 -12.73 -7.43 10.95
N LYS A 175 -13.66 -7.48 11.91
CA LYS A 175 -15.09 -7.35 11.64
C LYS A 175 -15.46 -5.88 11.46
N ASP A 176 -16.36 -5.63 10.54
CA ASP A 176 -16.98 -4.31 10.34
C ASP A 176 -18.17 -4.10 11.29
N LEU A 177 -18.91 -3.02 11.07
CA LEU A 177 -20.10 -2.65 11.87
C LEU A 177 -21.26 -3.65 11.79
N SER A 178 -21.33 -4.47 10.75
CA SER A 178 -22.32 -5.55 10.63
C SER A 178 -21.88 -6.84 11.33
N GLY A 179 -20.62 -6.91 11.77
CA GLY A 179 -20.03 -8.10 12.37
C GLY A 179 -19.38 -9.06 11.37
N GLU A 180 -19.32 -8.66 10.09
CA GLU A 180 -18.78 -9.44 8.97
C GLU A 180 -17.34 -9.05 8.65
N ARG A 181 -16.57 -9.97 8.05
CA ARG A 181 -15.18 -9.72 7.63
C ARG A 181 -15.10 -9.38 6.14
N HIS A 182 -15.69 -8.25 5.74
CA HIS A 182 -15.75 -7.83 4.33
C HIS A 182 -14.37 -7.75 3.66
N MET A 183 -13.37 -7.22 4.37
CA MET A 183 -12.00 -7.14 3.85
C MET A 183 -11.41 -8.54 3.59
N ARG A 184 -11.66 -9.51 4.47
CA ARG A 184 -11.24 -10.91 4.28
C ARG A 184 -11.93 -11.53 3.07
N SER A 185 -13.23 -11.28 2.89
CA SER A 185 -13.95 -11.75 1.70
C SER A 185 -13.38 -11.15 0.40
N MET A 186 -13.04 -9.86 0.41
CA MET A 186 -12.40 -9.20 -0.72
C MET A 186 -11.02 -9.80 -1.03
N PHE A 187 -10.16 -9.95 -0.01
CA PHE A 187 -8.86 -10.61 -0.16
C PHE A 187 -9.00 -12.08 -0.60
N SER A 188 -9.98 -12.81 -0.10
CA SER A 188 -10.26 -14.19 -0.54
C SER A 188 -10.57 -14.23 -2.03
N GLY A 189 -11.38 -13.29 -2.53
CA GLY A 189 -11.67 -13.16 -3.96
C GLY A 189 -10.41 -12.88 -4.77
N VAL A 190 -9.55 -11.96 -4.32
CA VAL A 190 -8.27 -11.63 -4.98
C VAL A 190 -7.34 -12.85 -5.00
N VAL A 191 -7.15 -13.51 -3.86
CA VAL A 191 -6.22 -14.63 -3.71
C VAL A 191 -6.62 -15.81 -4.57
N GLN A 192 -7.91 -16.15 -4.59
CA GLN A 192 -8.44 -17.27 -5.39
C GLN A 192 -8.46 -16.93 -6.88
N LEU A 193 -9.01 -15.78 -7.27
CA LEU A 193 -9.15 -15.41 -8.68
C LEU A 193 -7.79 -15.21 -9.37
N GLN A 194 -6.82 -14.63 -8.66
CA GLN A 194 -5.53 -14.29 -9.23
C GLN A 194 -4.42 -15.28 -8.88
N ASN A 195 -4.71 -16.37 -8.17
CA ASN A 195 -3.74 -17.39 -7.77
C ASN A 195 -2.51 -16.81 -7.04
N VAL A 196 -2.77 -15.99 -6.02
CA VAL A 196 -1.74 -15.22 -5.28
C VAL A 196 -0.83 -16.11 -4.42
N SER A 197 -1.27 -17.32 -4.07
CA SER A 197 -0.57 -18.23 -3.15
C SER A 197 0.90 -18.49 -3.48
N LYS A 198 1.30 -18.36 -4.75
CA LYS A 198 2.69 -18.56 -5.19
C LYS A 198 3.70 -17.60 -4.55
N VAL A 199 3.28 -16.38 -4.20
CA VAL A 199 4.18 -15.35 -3.64
C VAL A 199 4.04 -15.18 -2.13
N LEU A 200 3.16 -15.95 -1.49
CA LEU A 200 2.92 -15.86 -0.04
C LEU A 200 3.94 -16.68 0.75
N PRO A 201 4.18 -16.36 2.03
CA PRO A 201 5.12 -17.09 2.88
C PRO A 201 4.73 -18.56 3.03
N LYS A 202 5.66 -19.47 2.71
CA LYS A 202 5.42 -20.92 2.72
C LYS A 202 5.11 -21.47 4.12
N ASP A 203 5.73 -20.88 5.13
CA ASP A 203 5.52 -21.21 6.54
C ASP A 203 4.13 -20.81 7.03
N CYS A 204 3.57 -19.71 6.51
CA CYS A 204 2.17 -19.35 6.74
C CYS A 204 1.22 -20.31 6.03
N LEU A 205 1.45 -20.58 4.73
CA LEU A 205 0.62 -21.48 3.93
C LEU A 205 0.57 -22.92 4.46
N ALA A 206 1.59 -23.35 5.19
CA ALA A 206 1.60 -24.66 5.86
C ALA A 206 0.62 -24.75 7.04
N LYS A 207 0.09 -23.62 7.52
CA LYS A 207 -0.68 -23.53 8.79
C LYS A 207 -2.02 -22.81 8.66
N LYS A 208 -2.20 -21.97 7.64
CA LYS A 208 -3.32 -21.02 7.51
C LYS A 208 -3.87 -21.01 6.09
N ASP A 209 -5.09 -20.49 5.95
CA ASP A 209 -5.68 -20.24 4.63
C ASP A 209 -4.85 -19.21 3.85
N PRO A 210 -4.66 -19.36 2.53
CA PRO A 210 -3.94 -18.39 1.70
C PRO A 210 -4.44 -16.94 1.86
N THR A 211 -5.74 -16.73 2.12
CA THR A 211 -6.32 -15.41 2.38
C THR A 211 -5.74 -14.77 3.63
N GLU A 212 -5.60 -15.53 4.72
CA GLU A 212 -4.99 -15.05 5.96
C GLU A 212 -3.52 -14.68 5.72
N CYS A 213 -2.80 -15.50 4.95
CA CYS A 213 -1.39 -15.27 4.62
C CYS A 213 -1.14 -14.05 3.72
N PHE A 214 -2.18 -13.51 3.09
CA PHE A 214 -2.09 -12.27 2.31
C PHE A 214 -2.27 -11.02 3.17
N PHE A 215 -2.74 -11.14 4.42
CA PHE A 215 -2.83 -10.00 5.32
C PHE A 215 -1.45 -9.61 5.88
N PRO A 216 -1.17 -8.29 5.99
CA PRO A 216 0.07 -7.76 6.56
C PRO A 216 0.47 -8.35 7.91
N ALA A 217 -0.49 -8.59 8.80
CA ALA A 217 -0.23 -9.19 10.11
C ALA A 217 0.44 -10.57 10.04
N GLU A 218 0.20 -11.35 8.98
CA GLU A 218 0.90 -12.61 8.72
C GLU A 218 2.18 -12.40 7.89
N LEU A 219 2.13 -11.54 6.85
CA LEU A 219 3.29 -11.26 5.99
C LEU A 219 4.52 -10.79 6.78
N VAL A 220 4.34 -9.86 7.72
CA VAL A 220 5.46 -9.29 8.49
C VAL A 220 6.19 -10.31 9.36
N LYS A 221 5.58 -11.45 9.68
CA LYS A 221 6.23 -12.53 10.47
C LYS A 221 7.33 -13.25 9.69
N SER A 222 7.29 -13.17 8.36
CA SER A 222 8.21 -13.90 7.48
C SER A 222 9.20 -12.99 6.75
N ILE A 223 9.10 -11.67 6.91
CA ILE A 223 10.03 -10.70 6.31
C ILE A 223 11.30 -10.62 7.16
N SER A 224 12.44 -10.83 6.52
CA SER A 224 13.77 -10.71 7.15
C SER A 224 14.46 -9.37 6.85
N THR A 225 14.09 -8.72 5.75
CA THR A 225 14.67 -7.44 5.32
C THR A 225 14.18 -6.30 6.23
N PRO A 226 15.08 -5.38 6.66
CA PRO A 226 14.69 -4.23 7.48
C PRO A 226 13.57 -3.43 6.83
N THR A 227 12.47 -3.28 7.56
CA THR A 227 11.26 -2.63 7.08
C THR A 227 10.84 -1.48 7.99
N PHE A 228 10.44 -0.36 7.40
CA PHE A 228 9.91 0.80 8.10
C PHE A 228 8.44 0.99 7.74
N ILE A 229 7.53 0.76 8.69
CA ILE A 229 6.09 0.86 8.42
C ILE A 229 5.62 2.28 8.67
N VAL A 230 5.11 2.93 7.63
CA VAL A 230 4.37 4.19 7.73
C VAL A 230 2.89 3.87 7.60
N ASN A 231 2.08 4.24 8.57
CA ASN A 231 0.65 3.98 8.48
C ASN A 231 -0.09 4.89 9.44
N SER A 232 -1.27 5.39 9.06
CA SER A 232 -2.16 5.98 10.06
C SER A 232 -2.86 4.87 10.86
N GLU A 233 -2.94 5.04 12.18
CA GLU A 233 -3.78 4.22 13.05
C GLU A 233 -5.27 4.58 12.98
N TYR A 234 -5.61 5.61 12.19
CA TYR A 234 -6.95 6.00 11.76
C TYR A 234 -6.99 6.14 10.23
N ASP A 235 -6.45 5.15 9.52
CA ASP A 235 -6.35 5.17 8.06
C ASP A 235 -7.71 5.39 7.42
N SER A 236 -7.84 6.49 6.67
CA SER A 236 -9.14 6.94 6.15
C SER A 236 -9.74 5.96 5.15
N TRP A 237 -8.90 5.23 4.41
CA TRP A 237 -9.37 4.20 3.49
C TRP A 237 -9.88 2.98 4.25
N GLN A 238 -9.18 2.52 5.30
CA GLN A 238 -9.63 1.40 6.12
C GLN A 238 -10.88 1.73 6.93
N ILE A 239 -11.00 2.94 7.45
CA ILE A 239 -12.24 3.37 8.12
C ILE A 239 -13.42 3.27 7.16
N ALA A 240 -13.23 3.75 5.92
CA ALA A 240 -14.26 3.72 4.89
C ALA A 240 -14.55 2.31 4.35
N ASN A 241 -13.57 1.41 4.22
CA ASN A 241 -13.75 0.16 3.47
C ASN A 241 -13.63 -1.12 4.32
N VAL A 242 -13.13 -1.01 5.54
CA VAL A 242 -12.91 -2.14 6.47
C VAL A 242 -13.79 -1.98 7.71
N VAL A 243 -13.80 -0.81 8.34
CA VAL A 243 -14.59 -0.58 9.56
C VAL A 243 -16.06 -0.33 9.23
N ALA A 244 -16.32 0.63 8.35
CA ALA A 244 -17.66 1.08 7.99
C ALA A 244 -17.88 1.07 6.46
N PRO A 245 -17.74 -0.08 5.77
CA PRO A 245 -18.08 -0.20 4.37
C PRO A 245 -19.58 0.03 4.12
N ASP A 246 -19.93 0.41 2.88
CA ASP A 246 -21.31 0.65 2.49
C ASP A 246 -22.15 -0.62 2.74
N GLY A 247 -23.32 -0.46 3.37
CA GLY A 247 -24.21 -1.57 3.74
C GLY A 247 -23.91 -2.21 5.10
N SER A 248 -22.81 -1.88 5.78
CA SER A 248 -22.51 -2.40 7.12
C SER A 248 -23.21 -1.67 8.27
N TYR A 249 -23.89 -0.55 7.98
CA TYR A 249 -24.59 0.28 8.95
C TYR A 249 -25.94 0.77 8.41
N PRO A 250 -26.93 1.05 9.28
CA PRO A 250 -28.25 1.50 8.83
C PRO A 250 -28.22 2.95 8.35
N GLY A 251 -28.88 3.20 7.21
CA GLY A 251 -29.00 4.53 6.61
C GLY A 251 -27.64 5.21 6.41
N ASP A 252 -27.56 6.50 6.73
CA ASP A 252 -26.35 7.32 6.56
C ASP A 252 -25.57 7.53 7.87
N THR A 253 -25.79 6.69 8.88
CA THR A 253 -25.27 6.89 10.24
C THR A 253 -23.75 7.06 10.29
N TRP A 254 -23.00 6.46 9.36
CA TRP A 254 -21.54 6.57 9.28
C TRP A 254 -21.02 7.42 8.12
N SER A 255 -21.87 7.84 7.18
CA SER A 255 -21.45 8.48 5.92
C SER A 255 -20.57 9.71 6.14
N ASN A 256 -20.93 10.60 7.08
CA ASN A 256 -20.13 11.80 7.38
C ASN A 256 -18.84 11.46 8.14
N CYS A 257 -18.90 10.53 9.09
CA CYS A 257 -17.77 10.14 9.95
C CYS A 257 -16.65 9.46 9.14
N ARG A 258 -17.00 8.55 8.22
CA ARG A 258 -16.00 7.89 7.36
C ARG A 258 -15.42 8.78 6.27
N ALA A 259 -16.04 9.93 6.00
CA ALA A 259 -15.56 10.92 5.04
C ALA A 259 -14.66 11.97 5.72
N ASN A 260 -14.96 12.32 6.97
CA ASN A 260 -14.14 13.20 7.80
C ASN A 260 -14.31 12.81 9.27
N ILE A 261 -13.20 12.46 9.93
CA ILE A 261 -13.20 11.99 11.32
C ILE A 261 -13.72 13.05 12.32
N GLN A 262 -13.64 14.34 11.98
CA GLN A 262 -14.16 15.45 12.80
C GLN A 262 -15.68 15.43 12.90
N ASN A 263 -16.36 14.80 11.92
CA ASN A 263 -17.82 14.66 11.90
C ASN A 263 -18.30 13.40 12.64
N CYS A 264 -17.39 12.63 13.25
CA CYS A 264 -17.76 11.48 14.05
C CYS A 264 -18.35 11.89 15.41
N SER A 265 -19.45 11.26 15.79
CA SER A 265 -19.93 11.30 17.18
C SER A 265 -18.96 10.58 18.12
N SER A 266 -19.07 10.83 19.43
CA SER A 266 -18.26 10.17 20.45
C SER A 266 -18.33 8.64 20.37
N LYS A 267 -19.52 8.08 20.11
CA LYS A 267 -19.70 6.62 19.94
C LYS A 267 -18.97 6.08 18.72
N GLN A 268 -18.94 6.83 17.61
CA GLN A 268 -18.21 6.42 16.41
C GLN A 268 -16.70 6.49 16.64
N ILE A 269 -16.24 7.55 17.31
CA ILE A 269 -14.85 7.68 17.75
C ILE A 269 -14.44 6.50 18.63
N ASP A 270 -15.29 6.03 19.56
CA ASP A 270 -15.03 4.85 20.38
C ASP A 270 -14.87 3.56 19.57
N VAL A 271 -15.60 3.41 18.47
CA VAL A 271 -15.41 2.31 17.52
C VAL A 271 -14.07 2.44 16.79
N LEU A 272 -13.71 3.64 16.33
CA LEU A 272 -12.39 3.89 15.70
C LEU A 272 -11.24 3.66 16.67
N HIS A 273 -11.46 3.89 17.96
CA HIS A 273 -10.50 3.53 19.00
C HIS A 273 -10.36 2.01 19.18
N GLY A 274 -11.43 1.26 18.91
CA GLY A 274 -11.36 -0.20 18.75
C GLY A 274 -10.46 -0.59 17.59
N PHE A 275 -10.69 -0.01 16.41
CA PHE A 275 -9.85 -0.22 15.23
C PHE A 275 -8.36 0.04 15.53
N ARG A 276 -8.02 1.18 16.16
CA ARG A 276 -6.65 1.48 16.61
C ARG A 276 -6.05 0.40 17.51
N ARG A 277 -6.82 -0.13 18.46
CA ARG A 277 -6.33 -1.18 19.39
C ARG A 277 -5.97 -2.46 18.62
N GLU A 278 -6.81 -2.86 17.68
CA GLU A 278 -6.54 -4.00 16.79
C GLU A 278 -5.29 -3.74 15.94
N PHE A 279 -5.18 -2.53 15.37
CA PHE A 279 -4.03 -2.11 14.57
C PHE A 279 -2.70 -2.24 15.32
N ILE A 280 -2.62 -1.68 16.53
CA ILE A 280 -1.41 -1.73 17.35
C ILE A 280 -1.10 -3.15 17.80
N ARG A 281 -2.11 -3.96 18.10
CA ARG A 281 -1.90 -5.36 18.46
C ARG A 281 -1.23 -6.13 17.32
N ASP A 282 -1.72 -5.96 16.10
CA ASP A 282 -1.21 -6.68 14.93
C ASP A 282 0.19 -6.17 14.52
N LEU A 283 0.53 -4.92 14.85
CA LEU A 283 1.88 -4.35 14.68
C LEU A 283 2.92 -4.86 15.69
N LYS A 284 2.53 -5.54 16.78
CA LYS A 284 3.47 -5.96 17.84
C LYS A 284 4.64 -6.80 17.33
N VAL A 285 4.41 -7.59 16.27
CA VAL A 285 5.47 -8.36 15.59
C VAL A 285 6.55 -7.41 15.06
N ALA A 286 6.16 -6.43 14.23
CA ALA A 286 7.07 -5.43 13.68
C ALA A 286 7.73 -4.54 14.77
N GLU A 287 7.00 -4.26 15.85
CA GLU A 287 7.56 -3.55 17.00
C GLU A 287 8.65 -4.34 17.72
N GLY A 288 8.60 -5.68 17.70
CA GLY A 288 9.64 -6.55 18.24
C GLY A 288 10.90 -6.62 17.38
N GLU A 289 10.79 -6.39 16.07
CA GLU A 289 11.88 -6.65 15.12
C GLU A 289 13.03 -5.65 15.21
N ARG A 290 14.25 -6.15 15.44
CA ARG A 290 15.43 -5.28 15.58
C ARG A 290 15.80 -4.69 14.22
N GLY A 291 16.02 -3.38 14.17
CA GLY A 291 16.40 -2.68 12.94
C GLY A 291 15.21 -2.31 12.05
N TRP A 292 13.99 -2.66 12.42
CA TRP A 292 12.77 -2.12 11.81
C TRP A 292 12.43 -0.76 12.40
N GLY A 293 11.61 0.00 11.67
CA GLY A 293 11.08 1.28 12.13
C GLY A 293 9.56 1.38 11.97
N LEU A 294 8.96 2.31 12.71
CA LEU A 294 7.52 2.56 12.72
C LEU A 294 7.30 4.07 12.77
N PHE A 295 6.42 4.58 11.93
CA PHE A 295 5.83 5.91 12.05
C PHE A 295 4.32 5.74 11.93
N ILE A 296 3.67 5.61 13.09
CA ILE A 296 2.24 5.34 13.19
C ILE A 296 1.56 6.56 13.81
N ASP A 297 1.03 7.44 12.97
CA ASP A 297 0.39 8.69 13.39
C ASP A 297 -1.13 8.55 13.60
N SER A 298 -1.68 9.45 14.41
CA SER A 298 -3.11 9.49 14.69
C SER A 298 -3.92 10.31 13.68
N CYS A 299 -3.38 10.64 12.50
CA CYS A 299 -4.06 11.51 11.54
C CYS A 299 -5.05 10.74 10.67
N PHE A 300 -6.22 11.32 10.36
CA PHE A 300 -7.13 10.73 9.39
C PHE A 300 -6.61 10.89 7.95
N THR A 301 -5.80 9.93 7.49
CA THR A 301 -5.09 10.01 6.21
C THR A 301 -4.88 8.64 5.58
N HIS A 302 -4.56 8.64 4.28
CA HIS A 302 -4.12 7.48 3.52
C HIS A 302 -3.07 7.92 2.50
N CYS A 303 -1.94 7.22 2.41
CA CYS A 303 -0.75 7.61 1.65
C CYS A 303 -0.08 8.91 2.10
N GLN A 304 1.02 8.77 2.83
CA GLN A 304 1.78 9.89 3.38
C GLN A 304 3.08 10.18 2.62
N THR A 305 3.71 9.14 2.08
CA THR A 305 5.00 9.19 1.37
C THR A 305 4.90 9.80 -0.03
N GLN A 306 3.70 9.79 -0.62
CA GLN A 306 3.48 10.26 -1.99
C GLN A 306 3.13 11.76 -2.11
N SER A 307 2.82 12.42 -0.98
CA SER A 307 2.47 13.84 -0.94
C SER A 307 3.55 14.62 -0.21
N SER A 308 4.10 15.67 -0.83
CA SER A 308 5.08 16.56 -0.20
C SER A 308 4.55 17.16 1.11
N ASP A 309 3.27 17.53 1.13
CA ASP A 309 2.63 18.13 2.30
C ASP A 309 2.61 17.20 3.51
N ARG A 310 2.51 15.88 3.29
CA ARG A 310 2.50 14.86 4.35
C ARG A 310 3.89 14.27 4.63
N TRP A 311 4.73 14.18 3.61
CA TRP A 311 6.07 13.60 3.69
C TRP A 311 7.06 14.53 4.40
N HIS A 312 7.18 15.77 3.91
CA HIS A 312 8.15 16.74 4.40
C HIS A 312 7.82 18.19 4.02
N SER A 313 7.04 18.84 4.87
CA SER A 313 6.68 20.26 4.78
C SER A 313 6.57 20.87 6.20
N PRO A 314 6.52 22.20 6.33
CA PRO A 314 6.26 22.86 7.62
C PRO A 314 4.94 22.41 8.27
N THR A 315 3.96 21.99 7.46
CA THR A 315 2.64 21.54 7.91
C THR A 315 2.49 20.02 7.90
N SER A 316 3.57 19.25 7.66
CA SER A 316 3.47 17.79 7.69
C SER A 316 3.11 17.28 9.08
N PRO A 317 2.39 16.14 9.15
CA PRO A 317 2.27 15.38 10.39
C PRO A 317 3.64 15.10 10.99
N ARG A 318 3.71 15.23 12.32
CA ARG A 318 4.90 14.98 13.11
C ARG A 318 4.59 14.06 14.28
N LEU A 319 5.52 13.17 14.55
CA LEU A 319 5.60 12.44 15.82
C LEU A 319 6.84 12.93 16.57
N GLY A 320 6.63 13.36 17.81
CA GLY A 320 7.61 14.19 18.51
C GLY A 320 7.91 15.44 17.68
N ASN A 321 9.15 15.57 17.22
CA ASN A 321 9.58 16.69 16.38
C ASN A 321 10.03 16.26 14.97
N GLN A 322 9.63 15.08 14.50
CA GLN A 322 10.06 14.53 13.21
C GLN A 322 8.90 14.40 12.24
N THR A 323 9.07 14.84 11.00
CA THR A 323 8.19 14.44 9.90
C THR A 323 8.44 12.98 9.51
N VAL A 324 7.56 12.42 8.67
CA VAL A 324 7.75 11.08 8.09
C VAL A 324 9.12 10.95 7.41
N ALA A 325 9.49 11.93 6.57
CA ALA A 325 10.77 11.92 5.86
C ALA A 325 12.00 11.91 6.78
N GLU A 326 11.97 12.71 7.85
CA GLU A 326 13.08 12.78 8.81
C GLU A 326 13.24 11.45 9.56
N ALA A 327 12.12 10.85 9.97
CA ALA A 327 12.12 9.56 10.66
C ALA A 327 12.62 8.41 9.76
N VAL A 328 12.15 8.37 8.50
CA VAL A 328 12.60 7.37 7.51
C VAL A 328 14.07 7.57 7.18
N GLY A 329 14.53 8.81 6.98
CA GLY A 329 15.94 9.12 6.73
C GLY A 329 16.85 8.68 7.89
N ASP A 330 16.48 9.05 9.12
CA ASP A 330 17.25 8.66 10.29
C ASP A 330 17.35 7.14 10.46
N TRP A 331 16.28 6.41 10.17
CA TRP A 331 16.28 4.95 10.16
C TRP A 331 17.10 4.36 9.02
N TYR A 332 16.90 4.86 7.80
CA TYR A 332 17.54 4.31 6.61
C TYR A 332 19.07 4.41 6.73
N PHE A 333 19.56 5.57 7.17
CA PHE A 333 21.01 5.84 7.32
C PHE A 333 21.56 5.51 8.71
N GLY A 334 20.75 4.99 9.63
CA GLY A 334 21.21 4.57 10.96
C GLY A 334 21.66 5.73 11.87
N ARG A 335 21.09 6.93 11.69
CA ARG A 335 21.45 8.13 12.45
C ARG A 335 20.88 8.15 13.88
N ARG A 336 19.77 7.46 14.13
CA ARG A 336 19.12 7.39 15.45
C ARG A 336 18.92 5.96 15.93
N ARG A 337 18.96 5.79 17.27
CA ARG A 337 18.67 4.52 17.95
C ARG A 337 17.18 4.21 18.05
N VAL A 338 16.31 5.23 18.13
CA VAL A 338 14.85 5.07 18.24
C VAL A 338 14.21 5.55 16.94
N VAL A 339 13.52 4.62 16.29
CA VAL A 339 12.91 4.79 14.96
C VAL A 339 11.51 4.18 14.93
N LYS A 340 10.96 3.83 16.10
CA LYS A 340 9.62 3.26 16.28
C LYS A 340 8.79 4.25 17.08
N GLN A 341 7.87 4.90 16.41
CA GLN A 341 6.98 5.90 16.98
C GLN A 341 5.53 5.50 16.68
N ILE A 342 4.74 5.42 17.74
CA ILE A 342 3.30 5.22 17.69
C ILE A 342 2.68 6.37 18.47
N ASP A 343 1.76 7.06 17.84
CA ASP A 343 1.14 8.26 18.37
C ASP A 343 0.15 7.95 19.49
N CYS A 344 -0.29 9.02 20.16
CA CYS A 344 -1.41 8.95 21.06
C CYS A 344 -2.74 8.81 20.29
N LYS A 345 -3.79 8.44 21.01
CA LYS A 345 -5.14 8.28 20.48
C LYS A 345 -5.68 9.62 19.94
N TYR A 346 -6.28 9.62 18.74
CA TYR A 346 -6.98 10.79 18.18
C TYR A 346 -7.98 11.40 19.21
N PRO A 347 -8.14 12.74 19.27
CA PRO A 347 -7.55 13.80 18.44
C PRO A 347 -6.30 14.45 19.04
N CYS A 348 -5.30 13.68 19.45
CA CYS A 348 -4.20 14.25 20.20
C CYS A 348 -3.14 14.98 19.37
N ASN A 349 -2.94 14.61 18.09
CA ASN A 349 -1.86 15.16 17.29
C ASN A 349 -2.28 16.48 16.59
N PRO A 350 -1.74 17.64 17.02
CA PRO A 350 -2.15 18.93 16.47
C PRO A 350 -1.57 19.21 15.08
N THR A 351 -0.62 18.37 14.60
CA THR A 351 0.05 18.57 13.31
C THR A 351 -0.67 17.90 12.14
N CYS A 352 -1.76 17.19 12.41
CA CYS A 352 -2.65 16.66 11.38
C CYS A 352 -3.47 17.81 10.75
N SER A 353 -2.86 18.54 9.80
CA SER A 353 -3.37 19.81 9.28
C SER A 353 -4.49 19.72 8.23
N SER A 354 -4.91 18.50 7.85
CA SER A 354 -5.94 18.27 6.82
C SER A 354 -6.83 17.07 7.17
N GLN A 355 -7.67 17.19 8.20
CA GLN A 355 -8.54 16.09 8.68
C GLN A 355 -9.98 16.20 8.19
#